data_AF-A0A0R3RME6-F1
#
_entry.id   AF-A0A0R3RME6-F1
#
_cell.length_a   1.000
_cell.length_b   1.000
_cell.length_c   1.000
_cell.angle_alpha   90.00
_cell.angle_beta   90.00
_cell.angle_gamma   90.00
#
_symmetry.space_group_name_H-M   'P 1'
#
loop_
_entity.id
_entity.type
_entity.pdbx_description
1 polymer ?
#
loop_
_entity_poly.entity_id
_entity_poly.type
_entity_poly.pdbx_seq_one_letter_code
_entity_poly.pdbx_strand_id
1 'polypeptide(L)'
;MSVVNVYATSATTENLSRHEMLMWVNDCLQSNFAKIEEMHTGAAYCQFTDFLFPGSIHLRRVKWNSRLELDWLSNWKLLQTSWKTLGVDKIVPVEKLIKGKFQVDNFEFLQWFKKFFDANFDGHEYDPLEARGGEPLPSDVKGSAPSRMPARSSAPPVKKSSLSTSNASMNKGEVRKAPAVGGKANPTRTAAPLAPVTTTRAATHSAQPTIDPQVFIKVT
;
A
#
# COMPACT_ATOMS: atom_id res chain seq x y z
N MET A 1 18.47 15.87 9.54
CA MET A 1 18.55 14.69 10.42
C MET A 1 19.58 13.74 9.84
N SER A 2 20.42 13.15 10.67
CA SER A 2 21.36 12.10 10.24
C SER A 2 20.67 10.75 10.30
N VAL A 3 20.67 10.01 9.19
CA VAL A 3 20.21 8.61 9.15
C VAL A 3 21.25 7.70 9.83
N VAL A 4 20.77 6.75 10.62
CA VAL A 4 21.57 5.64 11.16
C VAL A 4 21.40 4.43 10.24
N ASN A 5 22.45 4.09 9.51
CA ASN A 5 22.48 2.88 8.68
C ASN A 5 22.68 1.63 9.54
N VAL A 6 21.93 0.56 9.22
CA VAL A 6 22.02 -0.73 9.91
C VAL A 6 22.52 -1.79 8.93
N TYR A 7 23.53 -2.54 9.35
CA TYR A 7 24.08 -3.65 8.57
C TYR A 7 23.72 -4.98 9.23
N ALA A 8 23.58 -6.03 8.43
CA ALA A 8 23.34 -7.37 8.96
C ALA A 8 24.61 -7.87 9.67
N THR A 9 24.69 -7.70 10.98
CA THR A 9 25.68 -8.38 11.81
C THR A 9 24.97 -9.52 12.53
N SER A 10 25.60 -10.71 12.59
CA SER A 10 25.05 -11.92 13.21
C SER A 10 24.86 -11.81 14.74
N ALA A 11 24.90 -10.61 15.31
CA ALA A 11 24.86 -10.33 16.74
C ALA A 11 23.45 -9.88 17.20
N THR A 12 22.76 -10.79 17.89
CA THR A 12 21.83 -10.55 19.01
C THR A 12 20.87 -9.36 18.91
N THR A 13 20.13 -9.19 17.82
CA THR A 13 18.82 -8.55 17.87
C THR A 13 17.77 -9.65 17.79
N GLU A 14 16.82 -9.68 18.71
CA GLU A 14 15.71 -10.63 18.69
C GLU A 14 15.01 -10.55 17.33
N ASN A 15 15.11 -11.62 16.54
CA ASN A 15 14.45 -11.67 15.24
C ASN A 15 12.97 -11.97 15.49
N LEU A 16 12.10 -10.99 15.25
CA LEU A 16 10.66 -11.17 15.36
C LEU A 16 10.17 -12.30 14.45
N SER A 17 9.20 -13.05 14.94
CA SER A 17 8.46 -14.01 14.11
C SER A 17 7.64 -13.28 13.05
N ARG A 18 7.20 -14.02 12.01
CA ARG A 18 6.35 -13.46 10.95
C ARG A 18 5.06 -12.82 11.49
N HIS A 19 4.46 -13.45 12.51
CA HIS A 19 3.22 -12.96 13.10
C HIS A 19 3.44 -11.66 13.88
N GLU A 20 4.47 -11.59 14.71
CA GLU A 20 4.84 -10.37 15.44
C GLU A 20 5.20 -9.24 14.49
N MET A 21 5.88 -9.55 13.40
CA MET A 21 6.21 -8.57 12.38
C MET A 21 4.95 -7.98 11.72
N LEU A 22 3.96 -8.82 11.41
CA LEU A 22 2.69 -8.35 10.85
C LEU A 22 1.90 -7.51 11.85
N MET A 23 1.86 -7.92 13.13
CA MET A 23 1.21 -7.12 14.19
C MET A 23 1.87 -5.74 14.28
N TRP A 24 3.21 -5.70 14.33
CA TRP A 24 3.95 -4.44 14.36
C TRP A 24 3.62 -3.54 13.17
N VAL A 25 3.62 -4.08 11.94
CA VAL A 25 3.28 -3.28 10.75
C VAL A 25 1.85 -2.75 10.83
N ASN A 26 0.89 -3.60 11.21
CA ASN A 26 -0.51 -3.22 11.30
C ASN A 26 -0.77 -2.18 12.38
N ASP A 27 -0.08 -2.26 13.52
CA ASP A 27 -0.18 -1.28 14.59
C ASP A 27 0.41 0.07 14.18
N CYS A 28 1.61 0.09 13.58
CA CYS A 28 2.27 1.32 13.17
C CYS A 28 1.53 2.05 12.04
N LEU A 29 0.99 1.31 11.07
CA LEU A 29 0.37 1.91 9.88
C LEU A 29 -1.15 1.92 9.93
N GLN A 30 -1.78 1.42 10.99
CA GLN A 30 -3.22 1.19 11.04
C GLN A 30 -3.72 0.46 9.78
N SER A 31 -3.01 -0.62 9.44
CA SER A 31 -3.31 -1.49 8.29
C SER A 31 -3.91 -2.81 8.75
N ASN A 32 -4.26 -3.66 7.78
CA ASN A 32 -4.82 -4.98 8.06
C ASN A 32 -4.17 -6.05 7.15
N PHE A 33 -2.84 -6.03 7.05
CA PHE A 33 -2.09 -7.02 6.28
C PHE A 33 -2.25 -8.39 6.93
N ALA A 34 -2.67 -9.38 6.15
CA ALA A 34 -2.77 -10.76 6.61
C ALA A 34 -1.49 -11.54 6.33
N LYS A 35 -0.73 -11.12 5.32
CA LYS A 35 0.53 -11.75 4.93
C LYS A 35 1.59 -10.71 4.60
N ILE A 36 2.85 -11.07 4.83
CA ILE A 36 3.99 -10.16 4.63
C ILE A 36 4.17 -9.82 3.15
N GLU A 37 3.79 -10.73 2.26
CA GLU A 37 3.90 -10.50 0.82
C GLU A 37 2.99 -9.38 0.33
N GLU A 38 1.93 -9.00 1.06
CA GLU A 38 1.04 -7.90 0.71
C GLU A 38 1.76 -6.53 0.70
N MET A 39 2.92 -6.43 1.37
CA MET A 39 3.79 -5.24 1.35
C MET A 39 4.60 -5.11 0.05
N HIS A 40 4.49 -6.06 -0.89
CA HIS A 40 5.22 -6.05 -2.17
C HIS A 40 4.94 -4.83 -3.05
N THR A 41 3.85 -4.12 -2.80
CA THR A 41 3.46 -2.90 -3.54
C THR A 41 4.38 -1.71 -3.28
N GLY A 42 5.22 -1.78 -2.23
CA GLY A 42 6.12 -0.70 -1.83
C GLY A 42 5.44 0.47 -1.09
N ALA A 43 4.10 0.50 -1.04
CA ALA A 43 3.35 1.62 -0.45
C ALA A 43 3.57 1.72 1.07
N ALA A 44 3.55 0.60 1.78
CA ALA A 44 3.80 0.57 3.22
C ALA A 44 5.21 1.08 3.57
N TYR A 45 6.24 0.73 2.79
CA TYR A 45 7.60 1.21 3.01
C TYR A 45 7.76 2.70 2.71
N CYS A 46 7.04 3.23 1.71
CA CYS A 46 6.98 4.67 1.47
C CYS A 46 6.42 5.39 2.69
N GLN A 47 5.35 4.85 3.28
CA GLN A 47 4.74 5.43 4.46
C GLN A 47 5.64 5.33 5.69
N PHE A 48 6.28 4.18 5.93
CA PHE A 48 7.23 4.07 7.04
C PHE A 48 8.42 5.01 6.90
N THR A 49 8.87 5.28 5.68
CA THR A 49 9.96 6.24 5.45
C THR A 49 9.51 7.67 5.75
N ASP A 50 8.28 8.03 5.38
CA ASP A 50 7.67 9.29 5.81
C ASP A 50 7.45 9.36 7.32
N PHE A 51 7.07 8.24 7.95
CA PHE A 51 6.98 8.13 9.40
C PHE A 51 8.35 8.42 10.03
N LEU A 52 9.41 7.69 9.68
CA LEU A 52 10.74 7.94 10.27
C LEU A 52 11.28 9.35 9.95
N PHE A 53 11.03 9.83 8.74
CA PHE A 53 11.58 11.08 8.23
C PHE A 53 10.48 11.89 7.52
N PRO A 54 9.68 12.68 8.27
CA PRO A 54 8.57 13.43 7.72
C PRO A 54 8.98 14.33 6.55
N GLY A 55 8.24 14.25 5.44
CA GLY A 55 8.51 15.05 4.24
C GLY A 55 9.62 14.51 3.34
N SER A 56 10.24 13.37 3.69
CA SER A 56 11.22 12.70 2.83
C SER A 56 10.59 12.00 1.63
N ILE A 57 9.29 11.70 1.68
CA ILE A 57 8.54 11.03 0.62
C ILE A 57 7.36 11.91 0.19
N HIS A 58 7.15 12.01 -1.12
CA HIS A 58 5.96 12.65 -1.67
C HIS A 58 4.75 11.71 -1.61
N LEU A 59 4.12 11.59 -0.43
CA LEU A 59 3.00 10.65 -0.20
C LEU A 59 1.85 10.78 -1.22
N ARG A 60 1.57 11.98 -1.73
CA ARG A 60 0.57 12.22 -2.79
C ARG A 60 0.84 11.45 -4.10
N ARG A 61 2.08 11.00 -4.32
CA ARG A 61 2.46 10.22 -5.51
C ARG A 61 2.39 8.71 -5.28
N VAL A 62 2.24 8.27 -4.04
CA VAL A 62 2.16 6.86 -3.68
C VAL A 62 0.84 6.29 -4.18
N LYS A 63 0.92 5.10 -4.77
CA LYS A 63 -0.22 4.32 -5.26
C LYS A 63 -0.61 3.33 -4.17
N TRP A 64 -1.59 3.68 -3.35
CA TRP A 64 -2.01 2.89 -2.19
C TRP A 64 -2.71 1.59 -2.59
N ASN A 65 -3.77 1.69 -3.40
CA ASN A 65 -4.66 0.56 -3.69
C ASN A 65 -4.57 0.03 -5.14
N SER A 66 -3.44 0.29 -5.82
CA SER A 66 -3.28 -0.17 -7.21
C SER A 66 -3.02 -1.68 -7.29
N ARG A 67 -3.51 -2.30 -8.35
CA ARG A 67 -3.26 -3.70 -8.71
C ARG A 67 -2.30 -3.86 -9.90
N LEU A 68 -1.70 -2.75 -10.36
CA LEU A 68 -0.81 -2.73 -11.51
C LEU A 68 0.65 -2.78 -11.05
N GLU A 69 1.42 -3.70 -11.62
CA GLU A 69 2.85 -3.83 -11.32
C GLU A 69 3.65 -2.55 -11.64
N LEU A 70 3.27 -1.84 -12.71
CA LEU A 70 3.89 -0.56 -13.05
C LEU A 70 3.68 0.51 -11.97
N ASP A 71 2.52 0.50 -11.30
CA ASP A 71 2.24 1.41 -10.20
C ASP A 71 3.06 1.03 -8.95
N TRP A 72 3.19 -0.26 -8.65
CA TRP A 72 4.06 -0.73 -7.58
C TRP A 72 5.53 -0.36 -7.84
N LEU A 73 5.99 -0.49 -9.09
CA LEU A 73 7.34 -0.07 -9.48
C LEU A 73 7.54 1.44 -9.28
N SER A 74 6.51 2.25 -9.53
CA SER A 74 6.54 3.69 -9.22
C SER A 74 6.72 3.94 -7.72
N ASN A 75 6.03 3.20 -6.84
CA ASN A 75 6.22 3.30 -5.40
C ASN A 75 7.65 2.94 -4.99
N TRP A 76 8.20 1.84 -5.50
CA TRP A 76 9.59 1.45 -5.22
C TRP A 76 10.61 2.49 -5.68
N LYS A 77 10.39 3.13 -6.83
CA LYS A 77 11.24 4.23 -7.31
C LYS A 77 11.16 5.46 -6.40
N LEU A 78 9.97 5.79 -5.87
CA LEU A 78 9.83 6.88 -4.89
C LEU A 78 10.66 6.59 -3.63
N LEU A 79 10.57 5.37 -3.11
CA LEU A 79 11.34 4.93 -1.96
C LEU A 79 12.86 5.05 -2.20
N GLN A 80 13.36 4.46 -3.30
CA GLN A 80 14.78 4.50 -3.65
C GLN A 80 15.30 5.94 -3.81
N THR A 81 14.50 6.81 -4.41
CA THR A 81 14.88 8.23 -4.60
C THR A 81 15.03 8.94 -3.26
N SER A 82 14.06 8.74 -2.36
CA SER A 82 14.10 9.31 -1.01
C SER A 82 15.28 8.79 -0.20
N TRP A 83 15.49 7.48 -0.19
CA TRP A 83 16.60 6.83 0.52
C TRP A 83 17.96 7.31 0.04
N LYS A 84 18.11 7.55 -1.26
CA LYS A 84 19.33 8.16 -1.82
C LYS A 84 19.56 9.57 -1.27
N THR A 85 18.52 10.39 -1.16
CA THR A 85 18.61 11.75 -0.60
C THR A 85 18.90 11.73 0.90
N LEU A 86 18.33 10.76 1.62
CA LEU A 86 18.55 10.56 3.06
C LEU A 86 19.92 9.96 3.40
N GLY A 87 20.60 9.34 2.43
CA GLY A 87 21.88 8.66 2.64
C GLY A 87 21.74 7.25 3.23
N VAL A 88 20.67 6.53 2.89
CA VAL A 88 20.47 5.13 3.26
C VAL A 88 21.25 4.24 2.30
N ASP A 89 22.21 3.46 2.82
CA ASP A 89 23.11 2.62 2.01
C ASP A 89 22.48 1.29 1.56
N LYS A 90 21.33 0.93 2.12
CA LYS A 90 20.67 -0.35 1.83
C LYS A 90 20.15 -0.39 0.40
N ILE A 91 20.69 -1.33 -0.36
CA ILE A 91 20.15 -1.69 -1.68
C ILE A 91 18.83 -2.43 -1.51
N VAL A 92 17.77 -1.91 -2.12
CA VAL A 92 16.43 -2.51 -2.13
C VAL A 92 16.33 -3.51 -3.30
N PRO A 93 16.12 -4.82 -3.05
CA PRO A 93 16.01 -5.84 -4.11
C PRO A 93 14.62 -5.81 -4.78
N VAL A 94 14.28 -4.70 -5.44
CA VAL A 94 12.93 -4.42 -5.97
C VAL A 94 12.37 -5.56 -6.84
N GLU A 95 13.18 -6.12 -7.75
CA GLU A 95 12.75 -7.20 -8.66
C GLU A 95 12.31 -8.49 -7.94
N LYS A 96 12.85 -8.73 -6.74
CA LYS A 96 12.47 -9.88 -5.91
C LYS A 96 11.21 -9.58 -5.10
N LEU A 97 11.17 -8.39 -4.50
CA LEU A 97 10.07 -7.96 -3.63
C LEU A 97 8.78 -7.79 -4.42
N ILE A 98 8.81 -7.06 -5.53
CA ILE A 98 7.62 -6.63 -6.29
C ILE A 98 6.77 -7.81 -6.79
N LYS A 99 7.38 -8.98 -7.01
CA LYS A 99 6.71 -10.19 -7.47
C LYS A 99 5.68 -10.72 -6.47
N GLY A 100 5.78 -10.39 -5.18
CA GLY A 100 4.86 -10.84 -4.12
C GLY A 100 4.80 -12.36 -3.92
N LYS A 101 5.68 -13.13 -4.56
CA LYS A 101 5.71 -14.60 -4.49
C LYS A 101 6.71 -15.14 -3.48
N PHE A 102 7.79 -14.41 -3.24
CA PHE A 102 8.91 -14.88 -2.44
C PHE A 102 8.77 -14.43 -0.99
N GLN A 103 8.19 -15.29 -0.15
CA GLN A 103 8.00 -15.03 1.27
C GLN A 103 9.33 -14.74 1.98
N VAL A 104 10.41 -15.44 1.57
CA VAL A 104 11.74 -15.30 2.16
C VAL A 104 12.34 -13.91 1.91
N ASP A 105 12.38 -13.45 0.65
CA ASP A 105 12.97 -12.14 0.32
C ASP A 105 12.16 -10.99 0.96
N ASN A 106 10.83 -11.07 0.93
CA ASN A 106 9.98 -10.05 1.56
C ASN A 106 10.16 -10.00 3.08
N PHE A 107 10.26 -11.17 3.72
CA PHE A 107 10.47 -11.24 5.16
C PHE A 107 11.87 -10.79 5.57
N GLU A 108 12.91 -11.17 4.83
CA GLU A 108 14.30 -10.73 5.08
C GLU A 108 14.42 -9.21 4.98
N PHE A 109 13.81 -8.62 3.95
CA PHE A 109 13.81 -7.17 3.79
C PHE A 109 13.06 -6.49 4.94
N LEU A 110 11.92 -7.02 5.36
CA LEU A 110 11.14 -6.47 6.47
C LEU A 110 11.87 -6.60 7.81
N GLN A 111 12.58 -7.70 8.06
CA GLN A 111 13.41 -7.85 9.26
C GLN A 111 14.53 -6.80 9.31
N TRP A 112 15.23 -6.60 8.19
CA TRP A 112 16.21 -5.52 8.12
C TRP A 112 15.55 -4.16 8.34
N PHE A 113 14.39 -3.93 7.73
CA PHE A 113 13.66 -2.66 7.84
C PHE A 113 13.22 -2.39 9.27
N LYS A 114 12.81 -3.40 10.04
CA LYS A 114 12.49 -3.25 11.47
C LYS A 114 13.68 -2.76 12.28
N LYS A 115 14.87 -3.33 12.05
CA LYS A 115 16.10 -2.88 12.74
C LYS A 115 16.46 -1.45 12.34
N PHE A 116 16.30 -1.12 11.06
CA PHE A 116 16.47 0.25 10.57
C PHE A 116 15.47 1.21 11.21
N PHE A 117 14.21 0.82 11.35
CA PHE A 117 13.17 1.60 12.03
C PHE A 117 13.54 1.86 13.48
N ASP A 118 13.88 0.82 14.24
CA ASP A 118 14.24 0.96 15.67
C ASP A 118 15.47 1.84 15.89
N ALA A 119 16.43 1.81 14.96
CA ALA A 119 17.64 2.63 15.04
C ALA A 119 17.41 4.12 14.72
N ASN A 120 16.33 4.44 14.01
CA ASN A 120 16.06 5.81 13.52
C ASN A 120 14.81 6.44 14.15
N PHE A 121 13.94 5.67 14.79
CA PHE A 121 12.73 6.19 15.40
C PHE A 121 13.06 6.96 16.68
N ASP A 122 12.65 8.24 16.73
CA ASP A 122 12.92 9.16 17.84
C ASP A 122 11.75 9.26 18.85
N GLY A 123 10.68 8.50 18.65
CA GLY A 123 9.52 8.46 19.53
C GLY A 123 8.40 9.46 19.21
N HIS A 124 8.46 10.17 18.08
CA HIS A 124 7.40 11.10 17.70
C HIS A 124 6.06 10.41 17.37
N GLU A 125 4.97 11.16 17.55
CA GLU A 125 3.63 10.71 17.17
C GLU A 125 3.41 10.83 15.67
N TYR A 126 2.77 9.83 15.07
CA TYR A 126 2.44 9.80 13.65
C TYR A 126 1.02 9.28 13.46
N ASP A 127 0.21 10.04 12.70
CA ASP A 127 -1.11 9.58 12.26
C ASP A 127 -1.02 9.00 10.83
N PRO A 128 -0.99 7.67 10.68
CA PRO A 128 -0.84 7.05 9.38
C PRO A 128 -2.09 7.17 8.51
N LEU A 129 -3.29 7.36 9.08
CA LEU A 129 -4.50 7.55 8.30
C LEU A 129 -4.55 8.96 7.73
N GLU A 130 -4.24 9.97 8.52
CA GLU A 130 -4.17 11.35 8.04
C GLU A 130 -3.06 11.52 7.00
N ALA A 131 -1.89 10.91 7.19
CA ALA A 131 -0.80 10.94 6.20
C ALA A 131 -1.21 10.35 4.84
N ARG A 132 -2.10 9.35 4.83
CA ARG A 132 -2.70 8.78 3.61
C ARG A 132 -3.87 9.59 3.05
N GLY A 133 -4.29 10.67 3.71
CA GLY A 133 -5.51 11.40 3.35
C GLY A 133 -6.79 10.59 3.57
N GLY A 134 -6.78 9.66 4.52
CA GLY A 134 -7.89 8.75 4.81
C GLY A 134 -7.97 7.51 3.92
N GLU A 135 -7.06 7.34 2.95
CA GLU A 135 -7.04 6.13 2.13
C GLU A 135 -6.57 4.90 2.94
N PRO A 136 -7.27 3.75 2.84
CA PRO A 136 -6.80 2.51 3.46
C PRO A 136 -5.60 1.95 2.68
N LEU A 137 -4.73 1.23 3.37
CA LEU A 137 -3.73 0.38 2.72
C LEU A 137 -4.39 -0.88 2.13
N PRO A 138 -3.83 -1.44 1.05
CA PRO A 138 -4.39 -2.61 0.41
C PRO A 138 -4.31 -3.78 1.38
N SER A 139 -5.43 -4.47 1.54
CA SER A 139 -5.55 -5.66 2.36
C SER A 139 -6.43 -6.65 1.60
N ASP A 140 -5.93 -7.87 1.42
CA ASP A 140 -6.67 -8.93 0.73
C ASP A 140 -7.76 -9.56 1.62
N VAL A 141 -7.81 -9.20 2.91
CA VAL A 141 -8.86 -9.67 3.83
C VAL A 141 -10.11 -8.78 3.72
N LYS A 142 -11.15 -9.38 3.15
CA LYS A 142 -12.49 -8.82 3.04
C LYS A 142 -13.09 -8.65 4.44
N GLY A 143 -12.92 -7.46 5.02
CA GLY A 143 -13.60 -7.00 6.23
C GLY A 143 -12.93 -7.43 7.54
N SER A 144 -12.08 -6.58 8.08
CA SER A 144 -11.90 -6.48 9.53
C SER A 144 -11.56 -5.04 9.89
N ALA A 145 -12.26 -4.49 10.87
CA ALA A 145 -12.11 -3.11 11.33
C ALA A 145 -10.73 -2.91 11.99
N PRO A 146 -10.13 -1.71 11.90
CA PRO A 146 -8.83 -1.44 12.51
C PRO A 146 -8.91 -1.57 14.03
N SER A 147 -8.06 -2.44 14.59
CA SER A 147 -7.87 -2.58 16.03
C SER A 147 -7.07 -1.35 16.52
N ARG A 148 -7.75 -0.42 17.19
CA ARG A 148 -7.08 0.65 17.94
C ARG A 148 -6.57 0.07 19.24
N MET A 149 -5.27 0.25 19.54
CA MET A 149 -4.75 -0.05 20.88
C MET A 149 -5.49 0.79 21.94
N PRO A 150 -5.88 0.23 23.09
CA PRO A 150 -6.35 1.02 24.20
C PRO A 150 -5.16 1.62 24.95
N ALA A 151 -5.18 2.94 25.14
CA ALA A 151 -4.36 3.58 26.16
C ALA A 151 -4.67 2.94 27.52
N ARG A 152 -3.63 2.46 28.20
CA ARG A 152 -3.72 1.84 29.52
C ARG A 152 -4.28 2.87 30.51
N SER A 153 -5.53 2.72 30.92
CA SER A 153 -6.13 3.47 32.03
C SER A 153 -7.14 2.59 32.76
N SER A 154 -6.95 2.52 34.06
CA SER A 154 -7.62 1.67 35.04
C SER A 154 -9.10 2.02 35.29
N ALA A 155 -9.88 0.96 35.59
CA ALA A 155 -11.18 0.88 36.26
C ALA A 155 -12.43 0.61 35.38
N PRO A 156 -13.33 -0.32 35.79
CA PRO A 156 -14.46 -0.76 34.98
C PRO A 156 -15.77 -0.02 35.32
N PRO A 157 -16.68 0.23 34.34
CA PRO A 157 -18.08 0.48 34.63
C PRO A 157 -18.95 -0.75 34.34
N VAL A 158 -19.84 -0.99 35.30
CA VAL A 158 -20.89 -2.00 35.41
C VAL A 158 -21.89 -2.01 34.24
N LYS A 159 -22.25 -3.23 33.80
CA LYS A 159 -23.33 -3.51 32.84
C LYS A 159 -24.71 -3.24 33.45
N LYS A 160 -25.63 -2.63 32.69
CA LYS A 160 -27.08 -2.83 32.86
C LYS A 160 -27.77 -3.10 31.54
N SER A 161 -28.46 -4.23 31.50
CA SER A 161 -29.36 -4.73 30.48
C SER A 161 -30.81 -4.33 30.79
N SER A 162 -31.58 -3.94 29.77
CA SER A 162 -33.05 -4.09 29.71
C SER A 162 -33.50 -3.81 28.27
N LEU A 163 -33.82 -4.85 27.50
CA LEU A 163 -35.16 -5.38 27.27
C LEU A 163 -36.06 -4.48 26.38
N SER A 164 -36.23 -5.01 25.18
CA SER A 164 -37.28 -4.78 24.19
C SER A 164 -38.70 -4.71 24.76
N THR A 165 -39.50 -3.79 24.23
CA THR A 165 -40.97 -3.93 24.17
C THR A 165 -41.49 -3.43 22.83
N SER A 166 -42.17 -4.34 22.15
CA SER A 166 -42.92 -4.18 20.91
C SER A 166 -44.14 -3.28 21.11
N ASN A 167 -44.53 -2.52 20.09
CA ASN A 167 -45.92 -2.10 19.95
C ASN A 167 -46.36 -2.25 18.49
N ALA A 168 -47.29 -3.19 18.30
CA ALA A 168 -48.12 -3.32 17.12
C ALA A 168 -49.26 -2.30 17.21
N SER A 169 -49.63 -1.68 16.08
CA SER A 169 -50.99 -1.17 15.90
C SER A 169 -51.39 -1.24 14.44
N MET A 170 -52.54 -1.87 14.27
CA MET A 170 -53.29 -2.11 13.05
C MET A 170 -53.86 -0.80 12.50
N ASN A 171 -53.93 -0.65 11.18
CA ASN A 171 -55.21 -0.25 10.59
C ASN A 171 -55.40 -0.83 9.18
N LYS A 172 -56.66 -1.14 8.90
CA LYS A 172 -57.23 -1.95 7.82
C LYS A 172 -58.01 -1.04 6.87
N GLY A 173 -58.08 -1.40 5.59
CA GLY A 173 -59.03 -0.84 4.61
C GLY A 173 -58.37 -0.60 3.24
N GLU A 174 -58.39 -1.51 2.26
CA GLU A 174 -59.50 -1.83 1.32
C GLU A 174 -59.60 -0.77 0.18
N VAL A 175 -59.70 -1.00 -1.15
CA VAL A 175 -59.66 -2.13 -2.10
C VAL A 175 -59.75 -1.53 -3.54
N ARG A 176 -59.20 -2.23 -4.57
CA ARG A 176 -59.43 -2.11 -6.05
C ARG A 176 -58.93 -0.80 -6.74
N LYS A 177 -58.47 -0.74 -8.01
CA LYS A 177 -58.79 -1.45 -9.26
C LYS A 177 -57.69 -1.14 -10.33
N ALA A 178 -57.43 -2.02 -11.29
CA ALA A 178 -56.69 -1.77 -12.54
C ALA A 178 -57.67 -1.75 -13.75
N PRO A 179 -57.27 -1.69 -15.04
CA PRO A 179 -56.30 -0.85 -15.79
C PRO A 179 -56.94 -0.18 -17.06
N ALA A 180 -56.23 0.71 -17.77
CA ALA A 180 -56.40 1.04 -19.22
C ALA A 180 -55.32 2.07 -19.65
N VAL A 181 -54.41 1.82 -20.59
CA VAL A 181 -54.49 1.83 -22.09
C VAL A 181 -54.49 3.23 -22.73
N GLY A 182 -53.52 3.42 -23.65
CA GLY A 182 -53.47 4.44 -24.72
C GLY A 182 -52.44 5.55 -24.45
N GLY A 183 -51.46 5.88 -25.29
CA GLY A 183 -51.21 5.60 -26.71
C GLY A 183 -50.68 6.87 -27.39
N LYS A 184 -49.81 6.71 -28.42
CA LYS A 184 -49.16 7.67 -29.37
C LYS A 184 -47.66 7.91 -29.06
N ALA A 185 -46.67 7.36 -29.79
CA ALA A 185 -46.30 7.37 -31.23
C ALA A 185 -45.84 8.77 -31.73
N ASN A 186 -44.52 9.05 -31.80
CA ASN A 186 -43.54 8.97 -32.93
C ASN A 186 -43.45 10.33 -33.72
N PRO A 187 -42.45 10.69 -34.59
CA PRO A 187 -41.34 9.89 -35.13
C PRO A 187 -39.99 10.61 -35.55
N THR A 188 -39.04 9.79 -36.04
CA THR A 188 -38.03 9.99 -37.14
C THR A 188 -36.80 10.94 -37.03
N ARG A 189 -35.58 10.37 -37.17
CA ARG A 189 -34.65 10.44 -38.36
C ARG A 189 -33.26 9.85 -38.04
N THR A 190 -32.87 8.74 -38.69
CA THR A 190 -31.91 8.64 -39.83
C THR A 190 -30.43 8.60 -39.36
N ALA A 191 -29.81 7.43 -39.17
CA ALA A 191 -29.09 6.55 -40.13
C ALA A 191 -27.65 7.01 -40.52
N ALA A 192 -26.63 6.34 -39.90
CA ALA A 192 -25.39 5.68 -40.43
C ALA A 192 -24.45 6.40 -41.46
N PRO A 193 -23.25 5.88 -41.83
CA PRO A 193 -22.37 4.82 -41.28
C PRO A 193 -20.84 5.20 -41.20
N LEU A 194 -20.04 4.20 -40.82
CA LEU A 194 -18.58 4.06 -40.69
C LEU A 194 -17.74 4.25 -41.98
N ALA A 195 -16.44 4.60 -41.83
CA ALA A 195 -15.31 3.96 -42.54
C ALA A 195 -13.94 4.23 -41.85
N PRO A 196 -12.93 3.33 -42.03
CA PRO A 196 -11.63 3.29 -41.32
C PRO A 196 -10.45 3.81 -42.17
N VAL A 197 -9.18 3.69 -41.71
CA VAL A 197 -7.98 3.22 -42.50
C VAL A 197 -6.60 3.59 -41.84
N THR A 198 -5.79 2.53 -41.62
CA THR A 198 -4.30 2.35 -41.51
C THR A 198 -3.42 3.17 -40.54
N THR A 199 -2.63 2.55 -39.65
CA THR A 199 -1.32 1.84 -39.85
C THR A 199 -0.21 2.81 -40.29
N THR A 200 0.87 3.04 -39.52
CA THR A 200 2.15 2.30 -39.65
C THR A 200 3.07 2.53 -38.43
N ARG A 201 3.81 1.48 -38.09
CA ARG A 201 4.81 1.31 -37.02
C ARG A 201 6.20 1.18 -37.65
N ALA A 202 7.26 1.67 -36.99
CA ALA A 202 8.70 1.28 -37.02
C ALA A 202 9.58 2.55 -36.90
N ALA A 203 10.49 2.78 -35.95
CA ALA A 203 11.54 1.98 -35.29
C ALA A 203 12.77 1.70 -36.18
N THR A 204 13.85 2.45 -35.96
CA THR A 204 15.29 2.22 -36.28
C THR A 204 16.06 3.43 -35.70
N HIS A 205 17.31 3.42 -35.18
CA HIS A 205 18.30 2.42 -34.83
C HIS A 205 19.31 3.06 -33.85
N SER A 206 19.72 2.29 -32.84
CA SER A 206 21.09 2.07 -32.33
C SER A 206 22.12 3.21 -32.26
N ALA A 207 22.59 3.51 -31.04
CA ALA A 207 23.91 4.06 -30.76
C ALA A 207 24.59 3.27 -29.63
N GLN A 208 25.64 2.51 -29.96
CA GLN A 208 26.66 2.03 -29.01
C GLN A 208 27.99 2.67 -29.43
N PRO A 209 28.76 3.27 -28.51
CA PRO A 209 30.19 3.42 -28.67
C PRO A 209 30.91 2.23 -28.03
N THR A 210 31.75 1.58 -28.83
CA THR A 210 32.78 0.63 -28.43
C THR A 210 33.80 1.29 -27.51
N ILE A 211 34.13 0.66 -26.39
CA ILE A 211 35.23 1.05 -25.49
C ILE A 211 36.42 0.13 -25.78
N ASP A 212 37.54 0.72 -26.18
CA ASP A 212 38.88 0.11 -26.27
C ASP A 212 39.37 -0.39 -24.90
N PRO A 213 39.95 -1.61 -24.81
CA PRO A 213 40.76 -1.99 -23.66
C PRO A 213 42.25 -1.76 -23.96
N GLN A 214 42.79 -0.64 -23.45
CA GLN A 214 44.21 -0.50 -23.14
C GLN A 214 44.33 -0.07 -21.69
N VAL A 215 45.16 -0.78 -20.91
CA VAL A 215 46.16 -0.23 -19.98
C VAL A 215 46.50 -1.23 -18.84
N PHE A 216 47.76 -1.70 -18.93
CA PHE A 216 48.75 -1.91 -17.88
C PHE A 216 48.75 -3.14 -16.94
N ILE A 217 49.67 -4.04 -17.31
CA ILE A 217 50.79 -4.57 -16.52
C ILE A 217 51.07 -3.85 -15.17
N LYS A 218 51.13 -4.65 -14.10
CA LYS A 218 52.02 -4.44 -12.93
C LYS A 218 52.40 -5.80 -12.35
N VAL A 219 53.64 -6.26 -12.59
CA VAL A 219 54.73 -6.36 -11.59
C VAL A 219 54.36 -7.20 -10.37
N THR A 220 54.81 -8.46 -10.36
CA THR A 220 55.59 -9.09 -9.28
C THR A 220 56.43 -10.20 -9.91
#